data_AF-A0A2A5EN32-F1
#
_entry.id   AF-A0A2A5EN32-F1
#
_cell.length_a   1.000
_cell.length_b   1.000
_cell.length_c   1.000
_cell.angle_alpha   90.00
_cell.angle_beta   90.00
_cell.angle_gamma   90.00
#
_symmetry.space_group_name_H-M   'P 1'
#
loop_
_entity.id
_entity.type
_entity.pdbx_description
1 polymer ?
#
loop_
_entity_poly.entity_id
_entity_poly.type
_entity_poly.pdbx_seq_one_letter_code
_entity_poly.pdbx_strand_id
1 'polypeptide(L)' 'MRQLAEIGVTNVGELRALGSVTAYASLKLRFPRTSLNALYAIEAGLRGVHWQRVTPDEKTILRKAAIKAIASARQRGF' A
#
# COMPACT_ATOMS: atom_id res chain seq x y z
N MET A 1 -5.77 -14.17 2.84
CA MET A 1 -4.86 -13.16 2.23
C MET A 1 -4.51 -13.63 0.81
N ARG A 2 -5.26 -13.24 -0.25
CA ARG A 2 -5.00 -13.73 -1.64
C ARG A 2 -4.50 -12.64 -2.61
N GLN A 3 -4.63 -11.36 -2.26
CA GLN A 3 -4.39 -10.23 -3.18
C GLN A 3 -2.92 -9.76 -3.29
N LEU A 4 -2.04 -10.13 -2.35
CA LEU A 4 -0.63 -9.74 -2.40
C LEU A 4 0.15 -10.46 -3.53
N ALA A 5 -0.18 -11.72 -3.80
CA ALA A 5 0.42 -12.48 -4.89
C ALA A 5 0.05 -11.94 -6.29
N GLU A 6 -1.13 -11.31 -6.43
CA GLU A 6 -1.61 -10.79 -7.72
C GLU A 6 -0.93 -9.49 -8.18
N ILE A 7 -0.23 -8.79 -7.28
CA ILE A 7 0.56 -7.59 -7.61
C ILE A 7 2.05 -7.89 -7.82
N GLY A 8 2.43 -9.17 -7.93
CA GLY A 8 3.82 -9.57 -8.18
C GLY A 8 4.73 -9.44 -6.95
N VAL A 9 4.19 -9.12 -5.78
CA VAL A 9 4.94 -9.13 -4.53
C VAL A 9 4.99 -10.58 -4.04
N THR A 10 6.08 -11.26 -4.38
CA THR A 10 6.28 -12.68 -4.03
C THR A 10 7.08 -12.85 -2.73
N ASN A 11 7.81 -11.82 -2.31
CA ASN A 11 8.59 -11.82 -1.07
C ASN A 11 8.51 -10.48 -0.32
N VAL A 12 8.81 -10.54 0.97
CA VAL A 12 8.77 -9.37 1.88
C VAL A 12 9.87 -8.35 1.54
N GLY A 13 10.98 -8.79 0.94
CA GLY A 13 12.10 -7.93 0.54
C GLY A 13 11.71 -6.92 -0.54
N GLU A 14 11.05 -7.38 -1.59
CA GLU A 14 10.51 -6.55 -2.66
C GLU A 14 9.45 -5.57 -2.15
N LEU A 15 8.56 -6.04 -1.27
CA LEU A 15 7.56 -5.17 -0.63
C LEU A 15 8.21 -4.07 0.19
N ARG A 16 9.31 -4.39 0.87
CA ARG A 16 10.05 -3.45 1.72
C ARG A 16 10.84 -2.44 0.88
N ALA A 17 11.39 -2.86 -0.26
CA ALA A 17 12.05 -1.97 -1.22
C ALA A 17 11.06 -1.00 -1.89
N LEU A 18 9.86 -1.49 -2.25
CA LEU A 18 8.82 -0.69 -2.89
C LEU A 18 8.11 0.26 -1.91
N GLY A 19 7.92 -0.18 -0.67
CA GLY A 19 7.20 0.51 0.38
C GLY A 19 5.67 0.36 0.27
N SER A 20 4.98 0.54 1.40
CA SER A 20 3.53 0.32 1.52
C SER A 20 2.70 1.24 0.64
N VAL A 21 3.10 2.51 0.53
CA VAL A 21 2.41 3.55 -0.23
C VAL A 21 2.42 3.24 -1.73
N THR A 22 3.60 2.90 -2.27
CA THR A 22 3.77 2.57 -3.69
C THR A 22 3.09 1.25 -4.04
N ALA A 23 3.25 0.23 -3.20
CA ALA A 23 2.56 -1.06 -3.37
C ALA A 23 1.03 -0.88 -3.43
N TYR A 24 0.48 -0.09 -2.51
CA TYR A 24 -0.94 0.23 -2.49
C TYR A 24 -1.37 1.06 -3.69
N ALA A 25 -0.59 2.05 -4.12
CA ALA A 25 -0.92 2.86 -5.29
C ALA A 25 -1.04 2.00 -6.56
N SER A 26 -0.08 1.09 -6.79
CA SER A 26 -0.14 0.13 -7.89
C SER A 26 -1.35 -0.80 -7.79
N LEU A 27 -1.65 -1.32 -6.59
CA LEU A 27 -2.82 -2.15 -6.33
C LEU A 27 -4.13 -1.38 -6.58
N LYS A 28 -4.20 -0.10 -6.19
CA LYS A 28 -5.39 0.75 -6.36
C LYS A 28 -5.62 1.15 -7.82
N LEU A 29 -4.55 1.34 -8.59
CA LEU A 29 -4.64 1.60 -10.03
C LEU A 29 -5.11 0.36 -10.80
N ARG A 30 -4.58 -0.83 -10.45
CA ARG A 30 -4.96 -2.09 -11.10
C ARG A 30 -6.31 -2.62 -10.64
N PHE A 31 -6.65 -2.40 -9.36
CA PHE A 31 -7.91 -2.82 -8.75
C PHE A 31 -8.56 -1.62 -8.04
N PRO A 32 -9.45 -0.88 -8.73
CA PRO A 32 -10.10 0.32 -8.20
C PRO A 32 -10.89 0.08 -6.91
N ARG A 33 -11.37 -1.16 -6.68
CA ARG A 33 -12.12 -1.56 -5.47
C ARG A 33 -11.25 -1.76 -4.22
N THR A 34 -9.93 -1.70 -4.33
CA THR A 34 -9.01 -1.86 -3.20
C THR A 34 -9.29 -0.80 -2.12
N SER A 35 -9.55 -1.25 -0.90
CA SER A 35 -9.83 -0.37 0.24
C SER A 35 -8.54 0.05 0.96
N LEU A 36 -8.58 1.15 1.72
CA LEU A 36 -7.44 1.61 2.53
C LEU A 36 -6.96 0.58 3.58
N ASN A 37 -7.81 -0.38 3.95
CA ASN A 37 -7.40 -1.49 4.81
C ASN A 37 -6.23 -2.27 4.19
N ALA A 38 -6.13 -2.36 2.86
CA ALA A 38 -4.98 -2.99 2.20
C ALA A 38 -3.68 -2.20 2.46
N LEU A 39 -3.72 -0.87 2.40
CA LEU A 39 -2.57 -0.02 2.71
C LEU A 39 -2.08 -0.26 4.15
N TYR A 40 -3.00 -0.28 5.11
CA TYR A 40 -2.65 -0.47 6.52
C TYR A 40 -2.17 -1.90 6.80
N ALA A 41 -2.75 -2.90 6.14
CA ALA A 41 -2.30 -4.29 6.26
C ALA A 41 -0.89 -4.48 5.70
N ILE A 42 -0.56 -3.83 4.57
CA ILE A 42 0.78 -3.84 3.99
C ILE A 42 1.78 -3.19 4.94
N GLU A 43 1.48 -2.01 5.46
CA GLU A 43 2.36 -1.31 6.42
C GLU A 43 2.59 -2.14 7.69
N ALA A 44 1.50 -2.69 8.26
CA ALA A 44 1.57 -3.51 9.44
C ALA A 44 2.39 -4.79 9.21
N GLY A 45 2.20 -5.44 8.05
CA GLY A 45 2.99 -6.59 7.62
C GLY A 45 4.48 -6.27 7.44
N LEU A 46 4.81 -5.12 6.84
CA LEU A 46 6.20 -4.67 6.68
C LEU A 46 6.92 -4.44 8.01
N ARG A 47 6.19 -3.92 8.99
CA ARG A 47 6.66 -3.66 10.35
C ARG A 47 6.63 -4.90 11.26
N GLY A 48 6.02 -5.99 10.82
CA GLY A 48 5.81 -7.18 11.66
C GLY A 48 4.90 -6.92 12.86
N VAL A 49 3.97 -5.96 12.77
CA VAL A 49 3.03 -5.62 13.85
C VAL A 49 1.59 -5.92 13.44
N HIS A 50 0.71 -6.10 14.42
CA HIS A 50 -0.73 -6.20 14.13
C HIS A 50 -1.26 -4.86 13.60
N TRP A 51 -2.18 -4.87 12.63
CA TRP A 51 -2.70 -3.67 11.96
C TRP A 51 -3.41 -2.67 12.89
N GLN A 52 -3.87 -3.11 14.06
CA GLN A 52 -4.42 -2.24 15.10
C GLN A 52 -3.36 -1.39 15.80
N ARG A 53 -2.08 -1.77 15.71
CA ARG A 53 -0.96 -0.97 16.25
C ARG A 53 -0.59 0.23 15.39
N VAL A 54 -1.11 0.31 14.15
CA VAL A 54 -0.97 1.50 13.32
C VAL A 54 -1.91 2.57 13.87
N THR A 55 -1.33 3.62 14.44
CA THR A 55 -2.06 4.70 15.11
C THR A 55 -2.91 5.51 14.11
N PRO A 56 -3.94 6.23 14.57
CA PRO A 56 -4.76 7.08 13.70
C PRO A 56 -3.94 8.13 12.93
N ASP A 57 -2.91 8.72 13.55
CA ASP A 57 -2.00 9.67 12.92
C ASP A 57 -1.20 9.03 11.79
N GLU A 58 -0.63 7.84 12.03
CA GLU A 58 0.08 7.09 11.00
C GLU A 58 -0.83 6.71 9.84
N LYS A 59 -2.05 6.26 10.13
CA LYS A 59 -3.06 5.98 9.08
C LYS A 59 -3.35 7.22 8.24
N THR A 60 -3.44 8.38 8.88
CA THR A 60 -3.66 9.65 8.18
C THR A 60 -2.50 10.03 7.28
N ILE A 61 -1.26 9.90 7.77
CA ILE A 61 -0.04 10.14 6.98
C ILE A 61 0.02 9.19 5.78
N LEU A 62 -0.18 7.89 6.00
CA LEU A 62 -0.19 6.87 4.96
C LEU A 62 -1.26 7.15 3.90
N ARG A 63 -2.48 7.51 4.33
CA ARG A 63 -3.56 7.86 3.41
C ARG A 63 -3.22 9.06 2.54
N LYS A 64 -2.67 10.14 3.13
CA LYS A 64 -2.26 11.33 2.38
C LYS A 64 -1.16 10.98 1.37
N ALA A 65 -0.15 10.23 1.80
CA ALA A 65 0.93 9.76 0.95
C ALA A 65 0.41 8.89 -0.21
N ALA A 66 -0.54 7.98 0.05
CA ALA A 66 -1.16 7.14 -0.96
C ALA A 66 -1.94 7.93 -2.00
N ILE A 67 -2.73 8.93 -1.58
CA ILE A 67 -3.45 9.81 -2.51
C ILE A 67 -2.46 10.55 -3.41
N LYS A 68 -1.39 11.11 -2.83
CA LYS A 68 -0.34 11.78 -3.59
C LYS A 68 0.34 10.83 -4.57
N ALA A 69 0.70 9.63 -4.14
CA ALA A 69 1.34 8.62 -4.98
C ALA A 69 0.44 8.19 -6.14
N ILE A 70 -0.86 7.97 -5.91
CA ILE A 70 -1.82 7.64 -6.97
C ILE A 70 -1.94 8.80 -7.96
N ALA A 71 -2.02 10.04 -7.48
CA ALA A 71 -2.09 11.22 -8.32
C ALA A 71 -0.81 11.40 -9.18
N SER A 72 0.37 11.17 -8.59
CA SER A 72 1.65 11.22 -9.31
C SER A 72 1.84 10.05 -10.29
N ALA A 73 1.37 8.85 -9.94
CA ALA A 73 1.43 7.69 -10.82
C ALA A 73 0.49 7.83 -12.02
N ARG A 74 -0.68 8.46 -11.85
CA ARG A 74 -1.56 8.85 -12.96
C ARG A 74 -0.92 9.87 -13.90
N GLN A 75 -0.15 10.81 -13.38
CA GLN A 75 0.56 11.81 -14.20
C GLN A 75 1.74 11.22 -14.98
N ARG A 76 2.28 10.09 -14.54
CA ARG A 76 3.39 9.39 -15.19
C ARG A 76 2.94 8.32 -16.21
N GLY A 77 1.64 8.20 -16.45
CA GLY A 77 1.06 7.21 -17.36
C GLY A 77 0.09 7.82 -18.36
N PHE A 78 0.63 8.55 -19.34
CA PHE A 78 0.64 8.18 -20.77
C PHE A 78 1.88 8.80 -21.41
#